data_AF-A0A9P7RMP9-F1
#
_entry.id   AF-A0A9P7RMP9-F1
#
_cell.length_a   1.000
_cell.length_b   1.000
_cell.length_c   1.000
_cell.angle_alpha   90.00
_cell.angle_beta   90.00
_cell.angle_gamma   90.00
#
_symmetry.space_group_name_H-M   'P 1'
#
loop_
_entity.id
_entity.type
_entity.pdbx_description
1 polymer ?
#
loop_
_entity_poly.entity_id
_entity_poly.type
_entity_poly.pdbx_seq_one_letter_code
_entity_poly.pdbx_strand_id
1 'polypeptide(L)'
;MSSDQAKPAPKLVLDEFIKEALSGTPAELHPFFESFRTLHSKKLWHQLTLKLFEFYDHPASKPYKVHVFERFVTDFEAKLNQLRLVELGVKASKEIDNPQTHLNFLTSLLSRLDKEKSQEAYVLLLATIAHAKLLYGDLEGTKIDMDSAWKVLDNLEGVDTGVNAAYYGVAADYYKAKAEYAPYYRNSLLYLACLDPMTDMTAEERLARAHDLGVSAFLGDSIYNFGELLMHPILDALDNTPYEWIKKLLFTFNEGSIGKFEALAPLFPQERILQDNYAFLRQKICLMALIESIFKREAGNRTMSFQTIAEETRLPIDEVEHLVMKALRFDLS
;
A
#
# COMPACT_ATOMS: atom_id res chain seq x y z
N MET A 1 38.73 -1.39 -26.92
CA MET A 1 37.45 -1.01 -27.56
C MET A 1 36.95 -2.21 -28.35
N SER A 2 36.17 -3.08 -27.72
CA SER A 2 35.46 -4.14 -28.41
C SER A 2 33.99 -3.94 -28.09
N SER A 3 33.28 -3.47 -29.11
CA SER A 3 31.84 -3.27 -29.17
C SER A 3 31.10 -4.54 -28.76
N ASP A 4 30.43 -4.47 -27.62
CA ASP A 4 29.48 -5.47 -27.14
C ASP A 4 28.29 -5.48 -28.10
N GLN A 5 28.27 -6.47 -29.01
CA GLN A 5 27.17 -6.67 -29.93
C GLN A 5 25.98 -7.20 -29.13
N ALA A 6 24.99 -6.32 -28.93
CA ALA A 6 23.68 -6.68 -28.42
C ALA A 6 23.12 -7.88 -29.20
N LYS A 7 22.97 -9.03 -28.50
CA LYS A 7 22.33 -10.23 -29.05
C LYS A 7 20.90 -9.85 -29.49
N PRO A 8 20.53 -10.05 -30.77
CA PRO A 8 19.17 -9.82 -31.21
C PRO A 8 18.22 -10.82 -30.54
N ALA A 9 17.15 -10.31 -29.92
CA ALA A 9 16.09 -11.12 -29.34
C ALA A 9 15.56 -12.14 -30.37
N PRO A 10 15.34 -13.41 -29.98
CA PRO A 10 14.88 -14.43 -30.92
C PRO A 10 13.47 -14.08 -31.42
N LYS A 11 13.35 -13.84 -32.73
CA LYS A 11 12.06 -13.67 -33.42
C LYS A 11 11.18 -14.88 -33.15
N LEU A 12 9.97 -14.63 -32.67
CA LEU A 12 9.04 -15.66 -32.29
C LEU A 12 8.51 -16.40 -33.51
N VAL A 13 8.73 -17.71 -33.57
CA VAL A 13 7.96 -18.57 -34.45
C VAL A 13 6.63 -18.83 -33.76
N LEU A 14 5.64 -17.98 -34.05
CA LEU A 14 4.29 -18.02 -33.44
C LEU A 14 3.72 -19.44 -33.40
N ASP A 15 3.91 -20.20 -34.49
CA ASP A 15 3.42 -21.57 -34.62
C ASP A 15 4.21 -22.59 -33.79
N GLU A 16 5.49 -22.37 -33.47
CA GLU A 16 6.25 -23.25 -32.56
C GLU A 16 5.91 -22.96 -31.11
N PHE A 17 5.81 -21.69 -30.73
CA PHE A 17 5.40 -21.28 -29.39
C PHE A 17 3.99 -21.79 -29.06
N ILE A 18 3.05 -21.68 -30.00
CA ILE A 18 1.68 -22.18 -29.80
C ILE A 18 1.66 -23.71 -29.79
N LYS A 19 2.46 -24.40 -30.61
CA LYS A 19 2.55 -25.87 -30.54
C LYS A 19 3.14 -26.36 -29.23
N GLU A 20 4.20 -25.71 -28.74
CA GLU A 20 4.83 -26.00 -27.46
C GLU A 20 3.86 -25.71 -26.31
N ALA A 21 3.16 -24.57 -26.35
CA ALA A 21 2.13 -24.21 -25.38
C ALA A 21 0.93 -25.18 -25.40
N LEU A 22 0.40 -25.56 -26.57
CA LEU A 22 -0.70 -26.53 -26.69
C LEU A 22 -0.28 -27.94 -26.24
N SER A 23 1.00 -28.31 -26.37
CA SER A 23 1.52 -29.60 -25.89
C SER A 23 1.78 -29.63 -24.38
N GLY A 24 2.12 -28.48 -23.77
CA GLY A 24 2.49 -28.37 -22.37
C GLY A 24 1.36 -27.89 -21.44
N THR A 25 0.30 -27.27 -21.96
CA THR A 25 -0.76 -26.66 -21.13
C THR A 25 -2.03 -27.51 -21.05
N PRO A 26 -2.81 -27.40 -19.95
CA PRO A 26 -4.11 -28.05 -19.83
C PRO A 26 -5.09 -27.64 -20.94
N ALA A 27 -6.01 -28.54 -21.32
CA ALA A 27 -6.98 -28.32 -22.39
C ALA A 27 -7.86 -27.07 -22.21
N GLU A 28 -8.03 -26.59 -20.97
CA GLU A 28 -8.76 -25.36 -20.65
C GLU A 28 -8.07 -24.09 -21.17
N LEU A 29 -6.75 -24.12 -21.36
CA LEU A 29 -5.98 -22.98 -21.84
C LEU A 29 -5.83 -22.95 -23.37
N HIS A 30 -6.14 -24.07 -24.05
CA HIS A 30 -6.01 -24.21 -25.50
C HIS A 30 -6.86 -23.19 -26.30
N PRO A 31 -8.12 -22.88 -25.92
CA PRO A 31 -8.91 -21.85 -26.59
C PRO A 31 -8.28 -20.46 -26.52
N PHE A 32 -7.55 -20.15 -25.44
CA PHE A 32 -6.84 -18.88 -25.30
C PHE A 32 -5.65 -18.79 -26.25
N PHE A 33 -4.86 -19.87 -26.38
CA PHE A 33 -3.73 -19.90 -27.32
C PHE A 33 -4.18 -19.83 -28.78
N GLU A 34 -5.29 -20.47 -29.15
CA GLU A 34 -5.90 -20.33 -30.48
C GLU A 34 -6.42 -18.91 -30.74
N SER A 35 -7.01 -18.30 -29.72
CA SER A 35 -7.43 -16.90 -29.77
C SER A 35 -6.23 -15.97 -29.94
N PHE A 36 -5.12 -16.20 -29.23
CA PHE A 36 -3.87 -15.46 -29.40
C PHE A 36 -3.33 -15.58 -30.81
N ARG A 37 -3.36 -16.78 -31.42
CA ARG A 37 -2.99 -17.00 -32.82
C ARG A 37 -3.80 -16.14 -33.79
N THR A 38 -5.12 -16.14 -33.58
CA THR A 38 -6.06 -15.47 -34.47
C THR A 38 -5.97 -13.96 -34.33
N LEU A 39 -5.85 -13.45 -33.11
CA LEU A 39 -5.72 -12.02 -32.83
C LEU A 39 -4.36 -11.47 -33.26
N HIS A 40 -3.28 -12.26 -33.08
CA HIS A 40 -1.95 -11.90 -33.54
C HIS A 40 -1.85 -11.87 -35.08
N SER A 41 -2.41 -12.88 -35.77
CA SER A 41 -2.44 -12.89 -37.24
C SER A 41 -3.25 -11.74 -37.83
N LYS A 42 -4.34 -11.34 -37.15
CA LYS A 42 -5.15 -10.17 -37.51
C LYS A 42 -4.58 -8.83 -37.02
N LYS A 43 -3.46 -8.83 -36.29
CA LYS A 43 -2.81 -7.64 -35.68
C LYS A 43 -3.73 -6.82 -34.77
N LEU A 44 -4.65 -7.47 -34.06
CA LEU A 44 -5.61 -6.84 -33.15
C LEU A 44 -5.01 -6.73 -31.74
N TRP A 45 -4.06 -5.80 -31.55
CA TRP A 45 -3.25 -5.69 -30.33
C TRP A 45 -4.08 -5.41 -29.07
N HIS A 46 -5.07 -4.52 -29.14
CA HIS A 46 -5.90 -4.18 -27.97
C HIS A 46 -6.72 -5.37 -27.47
N GLN A 47 -7.38 -6.10 -28.37
CA GLN A 47 -8.15 -7.30 -28.03
C GLN A 47 -7.23 -8.42 -27.54
N LEU A 48 -6.01 -8.51 -28.08
CA LEU A 48 -4.99 -9.44 -27.62
C LEU A 48 -4.59 -9.13 -26.17
N THR A 49 -4.37 -7.86 -25.81
CA THR A 49 -4.06 -7.47 -24.42
C THR A 49 -5.19 -7.87 -23.47
N LEU A 50 -6.45 -7.62 -23.82
CA LEU A 50 -7.60 -7.99 -22.99
C LEU A 50 -7.69 -9.50 -22.79
N LYS A 51 -7.50 -10.28 -23.85
CA LYS A 51 -7.46 -11.75 -23.77
C LYS A 51 -6.26 -12.27 -22.98
N LEU A 52 -5.13 -11.57 -23.00
CA LEU A 52 -4.00 -11.88 -22.14
C LEU A 52 -4.35 -11.63 -20.66
N PHE A 53 -5.03 -10.55 -20.32
CA PHE A 53 -5.49 -10.33 -18.94
C PHE A 53 -6.42 -11.45 -18.47
N GLU A 54 -7.41 -11.84 -19.28
CA GLU A 54 -8.29 -12.98 -18.97
C GLU A 54 -7.49 -14.29 -18.74
N PHE A 55 -6.47 -14.54 -19.55
CA PHE A 55 -5.58 -15.69 -19.38
C PHE A 55 -4.77 -15.61 -18.08
N TYR A 56 -4.25 -14.43 -17.74
CA TYR A 56 -3.46 -14.22 -16.53
C TYR A 56 -4.29 -14.32 -15.24
N ASP A 57 -5.58 -14.01 -15.31
CA ASP A 57 -6.51 -14.15 -14.20
C ASP A 57 -6.94 -15.61 -13.98
N HIS A 58 -6.76 -16.47 -14.98
CA HIS A 58 -7.08 -17.90 -14.85
C HIS A 58 -6.07 -18.63 -13.92
N PRO A 59 -6.51 -19.37 -12.89
CA PRO A 59 -5.61 -20.00 -11.91
C PRO A 59 -4.68 -21.07 -12.50
N ALA A 60 -5.06 -21.69 -13.63
CA ALA A 60 -4.24 -22.69 -14.33
C ALA A 60 -3.06 -22.09 -15.14
N SER A 61 -3.04 -20.76 -15.37
CA SER A 61 -2.01 -20.13 -16.19
C SER A 61 -0.72 -19.81 -15.44
N LYS A 62 -0.73 -19.84 -14.10
CA LYS A 62 0.36 -19.48 -13.18
C LYS A 62 1.77 -19.88 -13.66
N PRO A 63 2.08 -21.16 -13.94
CA PRO A 63 3.43 -21.57 -14.32
C PRO A 63 3.85 -21.12 -15.74
N TYR A 64 2.90 -20.71 -16.58
CA TYR A 64 3.16 -20.35 -17.98
C TYR A 64 3.24 -18.83 -18.20
N LYS A 65 2.84 -18.00 -17.22
CA LYS A 65 2.79 -16.54 -17.35
C LYS A 65 4.15 -15.94 -17.72
N VAL A 66 5.21 -16.36 -17.05
CA VAL A 66 6.58 -15.86 -17.29
C VAL A 66 7.05 -16.20 -18.71
N HIS A 67 6.87 -17.45 -19.13
CA HIS A 67 7.26 -17.91 -20.47
C HIS A 67 6.45 -17.22 -21.58
N VAL A 68 5.15 -16.98 -21.35
CA VAL A 68 4.31 -16.22 -22.27
C VAL A 68 4.76 -14.77 -22.33
N PHE A 69 5.15 -14.16 -21.21
CA PHE A 69 5.63 -12.78 -21.24
C PHE A 69 6.95 -12.65 -22.02
N GLU A 70 7.95 -13.47 -21.70
CA GLU A 70 9.31 -13.38 -22.27
C GLU A 70 9.41 -13.76 -23.74
N ARG A 71 8.57 -14.69 -24.21
CA ARG A 71 8.49 -14.98 -25.63
C ARG A 71 7.46 -14.07 -26.27
N PHE A 72 6.19 -14.24 -25.93
CA PHE A 72 5.08 -13.67 -26.69
C PHE A 72 5.00 -12.14 -26.57
N VAL A 73 5.00 -11.61 -25.35
CA VAL A 73 4.71 -10.18 -25.12
C VAL A 73 5.85 -9.27 -25.60
N THR A 74 7.11 -9.73 -25.52
CA THR A 74 8.28 -8.96 -26.01
C THR A 74 8.27 -8.68 -27.51
N ASP A 75 7.55 -9.47 -28.32
CA ASP A 75 7.53 -9.27 -29.79
C ASP A 75 6.67 -8.05 -30.20
N PHE A 76 5.67 -7.69 -29.39
CA PHE A 76 4.75 -6.60 -29.69
C PHE A 76 4.66 -5.54 -28.57
N GLU A 77 5.63 -5.52 -27.66
CA GLU A 77 5.73 -4.53 -26.57
C GLU A 77 5.69 -3.08 -27.10
N ALA A 78 6.34 -2.79 -28.22
CA ALA A 78 6.37 -1.46 -28.83
C ALA A 78 5.02 -0.97 -29.38
N LYS A 79 4.04 -1.87 -29.55
CA LYS A 79 2.70 -1.56 -30.10
C LYS A 79 1.60 -1.57 -29.05
N LEU A 80 1.95 -1.93 -27.82
CA LEU A 80 1.03 -1.98 -26.69
C LEU A 80 1.01 -0.65 -25.93
N ASN A 81 -0.07 -0.43 -25.19
CA ASN A 81 -0.05 0.57 -24.13
C ASN A 81 0.97 0.12 -23.06
N GLN A 82 1.93 0.99 -22.76
CA GLN A 82 3.02 0.71 -21.83
C GLN A 82 2.52 0.45 -20.40
N LEU A 83 1.42 1.07 -19.97
CA LEU A 83 0.82 0.80 -18.66
C LEU A 83 0.30 -0.65 -18.58
N ARG A 84 -0.42 -1.11 -19.61
CA ARG A 84 -0.91 -2.49 -19.69
C ARG A 84 0.22 -3.51 -19.81
N LEU A 85 1.31 -3.15 -20.50
CA LEU A 85 2.52 -3.97 -20.58
C LEU A 85 3.15 -4.15 -19.18
N VAL A 86 3.28 -3.06 -18.42
CA VAL A 86 3.80 -3.10 -17.05
C VAL A 86 2.86 -3.91 -16.15
N GLU A 87 1.55 -3.71 -16.20
CA GLU A 87 0.59 -4.53 -15.43
C GLU A 87 0.75 -6.04 -15.70
N LEU A 88 0.89 -6.44 -16.98
CA LEU A 88 1.15 -7.83 -17.35
C LEU A 88 2.50 -8.32 -16.82
N GLY A 89 3.54 -7.48 -16.92
CA GLY A 89 4.87 -7.78 -16.40
C GLY A 89 4.88 -7.96 -14.88
N VAL A 90 4.17 -7.10 -14.15
CA VAL A 90 3.99 -7.19 -12.70
C VAL A 90 3.27 -8.49 -12.34
N LYS A 91 2.16 -8.82 -13.03
CA LYS A 91 1.44 -10.10 -12.80
C LYS A 91 2.31 -11.32 -13.12
N ALA A 92 3.13 -11.29 -14.17
CA ALA A 92 4.07 -12.36 -14.49
C ALA A 92 5.14 -12.49 -13.39
N SER A 93 5.63 -11.35 -12.89
CA SER A 93 6.71 -11.30 -11.91
C SER A 93 6.34 -11.91 -10.56
N LYS A 94 5.05 -11.89 -10.19
CA LYS A 94 4.53 -12.51 -8.95
C LYS A 94 4.66 -14.04 -8.93
N GLU A 95 4.81 -14.69 -10.09
CA GLU A 95 4.99 -16.14 -10.20
C GLU A 95 6.47 -16.55 -10.23
N ILE A 96 7.41 -15.58 -10.15
CA ILE A 96 8.85 -15.87 -10.12
C ILE A 96 9.26 -16.09 -8.66
N ASP A 97 9.51 -17.35 -8.30
CA ASP A 97 9.94 -17.70 -6.94
C ASP A 97 11.37 -17.25 -6.61
N ASN A 98 12.23 -17.05 -7.63
CA ASN A 98 13.64 -16.68 -7.42
C ASN A 98 13.82 -15.15 -7.29
N PRO A 99 14.31 -14.65 -6.15
CA PRO A 99 14.52 -13.22 -5.90
C PRO A 99 15.37 -12.48 -6.92
N GLN A 100 16.47 -13.09 -7.36
CA GLN A 100 17.40 -12.44 -8.27
C GLN A 100 16.83 -12.40 -9.69
N THR A 101 16.15 -13.46 -10.11
CA THR A 101 15.47 -13.50 -11.41
C THR A 101 14.31 -12.52 -11.45
N HIS A 102 13.58 -12.36 -10.35
CA HIS A 102 12.48 -11.40 -10.22
C HIS A 102 12.98 -9.96 -10.39
N LEU A 103 14.01 -9.54 -9.64
CA LEU A 103 14.58 -8.20 -9.77
C LEU A 103 15.21 -7.96 -11.14
N ASN A 104 15.93 -8.94 -11.69
CA ASN A 104 16.54 -8.82 -13.01
C ASN A 104 15.48 -8.67 -14.10
N PHE A 105 14.38 -9.42 -14.01
CA PHE A 105 13.26 -9.30 -14.94
C PHE A 105 12.63 -7.90 -14.88
N LEU A 106 12.28 -7.41 -13.68
CA LEU A 106 11.70 -6.07 -13.52
C LEU A 106 12.66 -4.95 -13.94
N THR A 107 13.95 -5.07 -13.61
CA THR A 107 14.97 -4.09 -14.02
C THR A 107 15.17 -4.10 -15.53
N SER A 108 15.11 -5.27 -16.17
CA SER A 108 15.18 -5.37 -17.63
C SER A 108 13.97 -4.70 -18.30
N LEU A 109 12.77 -4.87 -17.73
CA LEU A 109 11.55 -4.22 -18.19
C LEU A 109 11.63 -2.70 -18.00
N LEU A 110 12.24 -2.24 -16.91
CA LEU A 110 12.46 -0.81 -16.63
C LEU A 110 13.41 -0.17 -17.65
N SER A 111 14.48 -0.88 -18.03
CA SER A 111 15.46 -0.38 -19.01
C SER A 111 14.90 -0.27 -20.44
N ARG A 112 13.83 -1.01 -20.75
CA ARG A 112 13.15 -1.01 -22.05
C ARG A 112 12.05 0.03 -22.15
N LEU A 113 11.66 0.64 -21.01
CA LEU A 113 10.59 1.62 -20.95
C LEU A 113 11.11 3.04 -21.17
N ASP A 114 10.47 3.78 -22.07
CA ASP A 114 10.76 5.19 -22.31
C ASP A 114 10.19 6.06 -21.17
N LYS A 115 11.07 6.64 -20.34
CA LYS A 115 10.72 7.51 -19.20
C LYS A 115 9.84 8.71 -19.58
N GLU A 116 9.95 9.19 -20.81
CA GLU A 116 9.27 10.41 -21.27
C GLU A 116 7.85 10.16 -21.81
N LYS A 117 7.54 8.93 -22.24
CA LYS A 117 6.25 8.63 -22.90
C LYS A 117 5.21 8.01 -21.96
N SER A 118 5.64 7.26 -20.94
CA SER A 118 4.72 6.66 -19.96
C SER A 118 5.29 6.74 -18.56
N GLN A 119 5.21 7.94 -17.99
CA GLN A 119 5.63 8.22 -16.63
C GLN A 119 4.81 7.39 -15.61
N GLU A 120 3.52 7.15 -15.86
CA GLU A 120 2.65 6.28 -15.04
C GLU A 120 3.15 4.83 -14.99
N ALA A 121 3.46 4.25 -16.16
CA ALA A 121 3.98 2.89 -16.27
C ALA A 121 5.36 2.77 -15.58
N TYR A 122 6.16 3.83 -15.66
CA TYR A 122 7.45 3.91 -14.98
C TYR A 122 7.31 3.93 -13.46
N VAL A 123 6.35 4.72 -12.92
CA VAL A 123 6.04 4.76 -11.48
C VAL A 123 5.55 3.41 -10.98
N LEU A 124 4.61 2.77 -11.69
CA LEU A 124 4.08 1.46 -11.32
C LEU A 124 5.19 0.39 -11.25
N LEU A 125 6.11 0.42 -12.21
CA LEU A 125 7.22 -0.52 -12.25
C LEU A 125 8.25 -0.25 -11.14
N LEU A 126 8.58 1.02 -10.90
CA LEU A 126 9.44 1.40 -9.77
C LEU A 126 8.83 0.99 -8.43
N ALA A 127 7.53 1.21 -8.23
CA ALA A 127 6.83 0.76 -7.03
C ALA A 127 6.93 -0.77 -6.87
N THR A 128 6.75 -1.53 -7.95
CA THR A 128 6.88 -3.00 -7.91
C THR A 128 8.30 -3.45 -7.60
N ILE A 129 9.32 -2.80 -8.17
CA ILE A 129 10.74 -3.08 -7.86
C ILE A 129 11.01 -2.77 -6.38
N ALA A 130 10.52 -1.62 -5.90
CA ALA A 130 10.67 -1.20 -4.50
C ALA A 130 10.00 -2.19 -3.54
N HIS A 131 8.83 -2.73 -3.89
CA HIS A 131 8.15 -3.80 -3.14
C HIS A 131 8.97 -5.10 -3.11
N ALA A 132 9.50 -5.52 -4.25
CA ALA A 132 10.34 -6.71 -4.33
C ALA A 132 11.62 -6.54 -3.49
N LYS A 133 12.30 -5.40 -3.59
CA LYS A 133 13.48 -5.05 -2.75
C LYS A 133 13.14 -5.05 -1.26
N LEU A 134 11.97 -4.52 -0.90
CA LEU A 134 11.48 -4.51 0.48
C LEU A 134 11.29 -5.94 1.01
N LEU A 135 10.71 -6.83 0.21
CA LEU A 135 10.53 -8.24 0.56
C LEU A 135 11.87 -8.96 0.79
N TYR A 136 12.92 -8.56 0.07
CA TYR A 136 14.27 -9.10 0.25
C TYR A 136 15.08 -8.40 1.36
N GLY A 137 14.51 -7.38 2.02
CA GLY A 137 15.14 -6.66 3.13
C GLY A 137 16.05 -5.49 2.73
N ASP A 138 16.07 -5.07 1.47
CA ASP A 138 16.85 -3.91 1.00
C ASP A 138 16.08 -2.59 1.22
N LEU A 139 16.15 -2.07 2.45
CA LEU A 139 15.47 -0.83 2.84
C LEU A 139 16.07 0.41 2.17
N GLU A 140 17.37 0.43 1.89
CA GLU A 140 18.03 1.59 1.27
C GLU A 140 17.66 1.70 -0.20
N GLY A 141 17.69 0.58 -0.93
CA GLY A 141 17.27 0.51 -2.32
C GLY A 141 15.79 0.86 -2.51
N THR A 142 14.91 0.36 -1.64
CA THR A 142 13.47 0.70 -1.65
C THR A 142 13.25 2.19 -1.45
N LYS A 143 14.00 2.85 -0.56
CA LYS A 143 13.86 4.30 -0.34
C LYS A 143 14.20 5.12 -1.58
N ILE A 144 15.32 4.79 -2.24
CA ILE A 144 15.78 5.52 -3.42
C ILE A 144 14.77 5.39 -4.57
N ASP A 145 14.25 4.18 -4.78
CA ASP A 145 13.24 3.92 -5.82
C ASP A 145 11.91 4.61 -5.50
N MET A 146 11.50 4.61 -4.22
CA MET A 146 10.29 5.28 -3.75
C MET A 146 10.40 6.81 -3.90
N ASP A 147 11.51 7.42 -3.48
CA ASP A 147 11.75 8.86 -3.63
C ASP A 147 11.78 9.27 -5.11
N SER A 148 12.31 8.39 -5.98
CA SER A 148 12.32 8.60 -7.43
C SER A 148 10.91 8.50 -8.01
N ALA A 149 10.11 7.53 -7.57
CA ALA A 149 8.71 7.38 -7.95
C ALA A 149 7.87 8.59 -7.50
N TRP A 150 8.08 9.09 -6.27
CA TRP A 150 7.40 10.27 -5.75
C TRP A 150 7.65 11.50 -6.61
N LYS A 151 8.90 11.77 -6.98
CA LYS A 151 9.24 12.92 -7.83
C LYS A 151 8.56 12.86 -9.19
N VAL A 152 8.39 11.67 -9.75
CA VAL A 152 7.68 11.52 -11.03
C VAL A 152 6.18 11.68 -10.82
N LEU A 153 5.65 11.14 -9.72
CA LEU A 153 4.23 11.23 -9.36
C LEU A 153 3.78 12.67 -9.08
N ASP A 154 4.59 13.45 -8.36
CA ASP A 154 4.32 14.85 -8.00
C ASP A 154 4.31 15.79 -9.23
N ASN A 155 5.03 15.40 -10.29
CA ASN A 155 5.03 16.13 -11.57
C ASN A 155 3.86 15.75 -12.50
N LEU A 156 3.12 14.69 -12.17
CA LEU A 156 2.03 14.18 -12.99
C LEU A 156 0.67 14.70 -12.47
N GLU A 157 -0.02 15.47 -13.30
CA GLU A 157 -1.43 15.84 -13.07
C GLU A 157 -2.35 14.82 -13.74
N GLY A 158 -3.24 14.18 -12.97
CA GLY A 158 -4.24 13.24 -13.50
C GLY A 158 -3.81 11.78 -13.58
N VAL A 159 -3.04 11.31 -12.58
CA VAL A 159 -2.56 9.93 -12.49
C VAL A 159 -3.71 8.94 -12.27
N ASP A 160 -3.67 7.81 -12.97
CA ASP A 160 -4.56 6.67 -12.74
C ASP A 160 -4.57 6.22 -11.26
N THR A 161 -5.77 5.98 -10.71
CA THR A 161 -5.94 5.60 -9.30
C THR A 161 -5.23 4.29 -8.96
N GLY A 162 -5.09 3.38 -9.92
CA GLY A 162 -4.34 2.12 -9.74
C GLY A 162 -2.84 2.33 -9.54
N VAL A 163 -2.25 3.33 -10.22
CA VAL A 163 -0.82 3.66 -10.07
C VAL A 163 -0.56 4.33 -8.72
N ASN A 164 -1.44 5.25 -8.32
CA ASN A 164 -1.40 5.85 -6.99
C ASN A 164 -1.54 4.78 -5.89
N ALA A 165 -2.50 3.86 -6.03
CA ALA A 165 -2.68 2.76 -5.10
C ALA A 165 -1.43 1.88 -5.01
N ALA A 166 -0.82 1.51 -6.13
CA ALA A 166 0.41 0.72 -6.11
C ALA A 166 1.56 1.45 -5.39
N TYR A 167 1.73 2.75 -5.63
CA TYR A 167 2.75 3.55 -4.96
C TYR A 167 2.50 3.66 -3.44
N TYR A 168 1.30 4.09 -3.03
CA TYR A 168 0.98 4.28 -1.62
C TYR A 168 0.97 2.96 -0.84
N GLY A 169 0.61 1.84 -1.47
CA GLY A 169 0.71 0.52 -0.86
C GLY A 169 2.15 0.15 -0.50
N VAL A 170 3.10 0.38 -1.42
CA VAL A 170 4.52 0.09 -1.18
C VAL A 170 5.13 1.05 -0.17
N ALA A 171 4.74 2.33 -0.22
CA ALA A 171 5.13 3.31 0.79
C ALA A 171 4.65 2.88 2.18
N ALA A 172 3.39 2.44 2.31
CA ALA A 172 2.87 1.91 3.56
C ALA A 172 3.68 0.69 4.03
N ASP A 173 3.91 -0.32 3.19
CA ASP A 173 4.69 -1.50 3.58
C ASP A 173 6.12 -1.13 4.03
N TYR A 174 6.76 -0.15 3.38
CA TYR A 174 8.09 0.34 3.75
C TYR A 174 8.10 1.03 5.12
N TYR A 175 7.14 1.92 5.40
CA TYR A 175 7.04 2.57 6.71
C TYR A 175 6.64 1.59 7.81
N LYS A 176 5.86 0.56 7.48
CA LYS A 176 5.55 -0.56 8.39
C LYS A 176 6.83 -1.32 8.75
N ALA A 177 7.67 -1.65 7.78
CA ALA A 177 8.95 -2.33 8.02
C ALA A 177 9.91 -1.50 8.89
N LYS A 178 9.87 -0.17 8.77
CA LYS A 178 10.65 0.76 9.61
C LYS A 178 10.06 1.04 10.99
N ALA A 179 8.84 0.57 11.28
CA ALA A 179 8.07 0.92 12.46
C ALA A 179 7.82 2.44 12.61
N GLU A 180 7.68 3.16 11.49
CA GLU A 180 7.32 4.57 11.47
C GLU A 180 5.79 4.73 11.28
N TYR A 181 5.06 4.87 12.40
CA TYR A 181 3.59 4.82 12.40
C TYR A 181 2.89 6.04 11.79
N ALA A 182 3.45 7.24 11.98
CA ALA A 182 2.86 8.48 11.46
C ALA A 182 2.83 8.55 9.91
N PRO A 183 3.94 8.33 9.18
CA PRO A 183 3.92 8.28 7.73
C PRO A 183 3.18 7.04 7.19
N TYR A 184 3.22 5.91 7.91
CA TYR A 184 2.40 4.75 7.56
C TYR A 184 0.91 5.10 7.51
N TYR A 185 0.39 5.75 8.55
CA TYR A 185 -1.02 6.13 8.65
C TYR A 185 -1.46 7.02 7.48
N ARG A 186 -0.69 8.06 7.17
CA ARG A 186 -1.00 8.99 6.07
C ARG A 186 -1.02 8.28 4.71
N ASN A 187 0.02 7.50 4.40
CA ASN A 187 0.09 6.77 3.14
C ASN A 187 -0.99 5.67 3.05
N SER A 188 -1.34 5.03 4.16
CA SER A 188 -2.42 4.04 4.21
C SER A 188 -3.79 4.68 3.96
N LEU A 189 -4.06 5.87 4.49
CA LEU A 189 -5.31 6.59 4.18
C LEU A 189 -5.38 7.00 2.71
N LEU A 190 -4.27 7.51 2.15
CA LEU A 190 -4.21 7.85 0.71
C LEU A 190 -4.40 6.62 -0.16
N TYR A 191 -3.83 5.48 0.23
CA TYR A 191 -4.06 4.18 -0.42
C TYR A 191 -5.54 3.79 -0.41
N LEU A 192 -6.21 3.93 0.73
CA LEU A 192 -7.63 3.63 0.89
C LEU A 192 -8.54 4.65 0.19
N ALA A 193 -8.09 5.88 -0.03
CA ALA A 193 -8.79 6.86 -0.84
C ALA A 193 -8.69 6.55 -2.35
N CYS A 194 -7.65 5.83 -2.77
CA CYS A 194 -7.43 5.46 -4.18
C CYS A 194 -8.16 4.17 -4.59
N LEU A 195 -8.59 3.35 -3.65
CA LEU A 195 -9.24 2.06 -3.90
C LEU A 195 -10.59 2.00 -3.20
N ASP A 196 -11.57 1.34 -3.83
CA ASP A 196 -12.80 1.01 -3.13
C ASP A 196 -12.56 -0.23 -2.25
N PRO A 197 -12.57 -0.10 -0.90
CA PRO A 197 -12.24 -1.23 -0.01
C PRO A 197 -13.19 -2.41 -0.17
N MET A 198 -14.37 -2.17 -0.76
CA MET A 198 -15.46 -3.13 -0.96
C MET A 198 -15.30 -4.01 -2.20
N THR A 199 -14.56 -3.58 -3.22
CA THR A 199 -14.44 -4.30 -4.51
C THR A 199 -13.07 -4.94 -4.70
N ASP A 200 -12.01 -4.33 -4.14
CA ASP A 200 -10.64 -4.65 -4.56
C ASP A 200 -9.84 -5.48 -3.55
N MET A 201 -10.41 -5.76 -2.38
CA MET A 201 -9.70 -6.43 -1.28
C MET A 201 -10.49 -7.60 -0.69
N THR A 202 -9.76 -8.67 -0.33
CA THR A 202 -10.34 -9.79 0.43
C THR A 202 -10.67 -9.37 1.88
N ALA A 203 -11.60 -10.09 2.52
CA ALA A 203 -11.99 -9.80 3.90
C ALA A 203 -10.80 -9.93 4.88
N GLU A 204 -9.88 -10.86 4.63
CA GLU A 204 -8.69 -11.09 5.45
C GLU A 204 -7.68 -9.93 5.33
N GLU A 205 -7.40 -9.47 4.11
CA GLU A 205 -6.51 -8.33 3.87
C GLU A 205 -7.11 -7.04 4.44
N ARG A 206 -8.43 -6.86 4.33
CA ARG A 206 -9.13 -5.72 4.92
C ARG A 206 -8.99 -5.71 6.44
N LEU A 207 -9.13 -6.86 7.09
CA LEU A 207 -8.97 -7.00 8.52
C LEU A 207 -7.52 -6.70 8.95
N ALA A 208 -6.53 -7.25 8.25
CA ALA A 208 -5.12 -7.00 8.55
C ALA A 208 -4.77 -5.51 8.41
N ARG A 209 -5.22 -4.85 7.33
CA ARG A 209 -5.00 -3.41 7.16
C ARG A 209 -5.73 -2.57 8.20
N ALA A 210 -6.97 -2.92 8.55
CA ALA A 210 -7.73 -2.21 9.59
C ALA A 210 -7.04 -2.29 10.95
N HIS A 211 -6.53 -3.47 11.31
CA HIS A 211 -5.73 -3.68 12.51
C HIS A 211 -4.45 -2.81 12.49
N ASP A 212 -3.64 -2.91 11.44
CA ASP A 212 -2.38 -2.17 11.34
C ASP A 212 -2.59 -0.65 11.34
N LEU A 213 -3.68 -0.19 10.72
CA LEU A 213 -4.05 1.22 10.69
C LEU A 213 -4.48 1.71 12.08
N GLY A 214 -5.24 0.91 12.83
CA GLY A 214 -5.59 1.19 14.22
C GLY A 214 -4.38 1.30 15.13
N VAL A 215 -3.47 0.31 15.07
CA VAL A 215 -2.21 0.32 15.84
C VAL A 215 -1.35 1.54 15.49
N SER A 216 -1.24 1.86 14.21
CA SER A 216 -0.46 3.02 13.76
C SER A 216 -1.09 4.35 14.16
N ALA A 217 -2.42 4.42 14.19
CA ALA A 217 -3.14 5.59 14.69
C ALA A 217 -2.86 5.81 16.19
N PHE A 218 -2.75 4.75 16.99
CA PHE A 218 -2.38 4.85 18.40
C PHE A 218 -0.93 5.29 18.60
N LEU A 219 0.02 4.67 17.89
CA LEU A 219 1.45 4.88 18.06
C LEU A 219 2.01 6.08 17.29
N GLY A 220 1.22 6.76 16.45
CA GLY A 220 1.68 7.94 15.73
C GLY A 220 1.68 9.21 16.57
N ASP A 221 2.85 9.80 16.79
CA ASP A 221 3.07 11.02 17.61
C ASP A 221 2.33 12.28 17.13
N SER A 222 2.04 12.35 15.84
CA SER A 222 1.46 13.52 15.17
C SER A 222 -0.01 13.35 14.76
N ILE A 223 -0.66 12.25 15.19
CA ILE A 223 -2.03 11.93 14.81
C ILE A 223 -2.95 12.15 16.01
N TYR A 224 -3.69 13.25 15.98
CA TYR A 224 -4.70 13.60 16.99
C TYR A 224 -6.12 13.68 16.41
N ASN A 225 -6.27 13.63 15.09
CA ASN A 225 -7.57 13.60 14.43
C ASN A 225 -7.90 12.17 13.96
N PHE A 226 -8.79 11.50 14.69
CA PHE A 226 -9.26 10.16 14.37
C PHE A 226 -10.61 10.18 13.64
N GLY A 227 -11.23 11.35 13.46
CA GLY A 227 -12.55 11.47 12.86
C GLY A 227 -12.61 10.94 11.43
N GLU A 228 -11.58 11.19 10.63
CA GLU A 228 -11.49 10.69 9.25
C GLU A 228 -11.42 9.15 9.20
N LEU A 229 -10.64 8.53 10.08
CA LEU A 229 -10.55 7.08 10.20
C LEU A 229 -11.86 6.47 10.71
N LEU A 230 -12.48 7.10 11.72
CA LEU A 230 -13.73 6.63 12.33
C LEU A 230 -14.90 6.59 11.35
N MET A 231 -14.89 7.47 10.35
CA MET A 231 -15.91 7.52 9.29
C MET A 231 -15.64 6.53 8.15
N HIS A 232 -14.46 5.90 8.12
CA HIS A 232 -14.06 5.06 7.00
C HIS A 232 -14.62 3.62 7.14
N PRO A 233 -15.23 3.05 6.08
CA PRO A 233 -15.85 1.71 6.12
C PRO A 233 -14.86 0.55 6.35
N ILE A 234 -13.55 0.85 6.35
CA ILE A 234 -12.52 -0.14 6.70
C ILE A 234 -12.62 -0.59 8.16
N LEU A 235 -13.12 0.26 9.06
CA LEU A 235 -13.28 -0.10 10.47
C LEU A 235 -14.46 -1.05 10.69
N ASP A 236 -15.43 -1.09 9.79
CA ASP A 236 -16.53 -2.07 9.87
C ASP A 236 -16.04 -3.49 9.60
N ALA A 237 -14.86 -3.64 8.98
CA ALA A 237 -14.19 -4.93 8.84
C ALA A 237 -13.72 -5.52 10.18
N LEU A 238 -13.62 -4.70 11.22
CA LEU A 238 -13.24 -5.12 12.58
C LEU A 238 -14.46 -5.63 13.37
N ASP A 239 -15.69 -5.37 12.91
CA ASP A 239 -16.89 -5.81 13.59
C ASP A 239 -17.02 -7.35 13.50
N ASN A 240 -17.31 -8.00 14.63
CA ASN A 240 -17.35 -9.47 14.80
C ASN A 240 -15.99 -10.18 14.82
N THR A 241 -14.89 -9.45 15.04
CA THR A 241 -13.52 -9.99 15.09
C THR A 241 -12.93 -9.86 16.51
N PRO A 242 -11.86 -10.61 16.87
CA PRO A 242 -11.20 -10.42 18.16
C PRO A 242 -10.59 -9.01 18.34
N TYR A 243 -10.53 -8.21 17.28
CA TYR A 243 -9.98 -6.85 17.26
C TYR A 243 -11.05 -5.76 17.41
N GLU A 244 -12.31 -6.10 17.70
CA GLU A 244 -13.39 -5.11 17.92
C GLU A 244 -13.04 -4.08 19.01
N TRP A 245 -12.21 -4.47 19.98
CA TRP A 245 -11.74 -3.56 21.02
C TRP A 245 -10.87 -2.42 20.48
N ILE A 246 -10.18 -2.58 19.35
CA ILE A 246 -9.41 -1.52 18.68
C ILE A 246 -10.35 -0.41 18.21
N LYS A 247 -11.50 -0.78 17.61
CA LYS A 247 -12.53 0.18 17.20
C LYS A 247 -13.08 0.93 18.41
N LYS A 248 -13.43 0.22 19.50
CA LYS A 248 -13.87 0.84 20.77
C LYS A 248 -12.81 1.76 21.39
N LEU A 249 -11.54 1.38 21.28
CA LEU A 249 -10.43 2.17 21.76
C LEU A 249 -10.28 3.45 20.94
N LEU A 250 -10.36 3.40 19.60
CA LEU A 250 -10.36 4.60 18.74
C LEU A 250 -11.48 5.58 19.09
N PHE A 251 -12.72 5.09 19.31
CA PHE A 251 -13.82 5.94 19.77
C PHE A 251 -13.54 6.55 21.16
N THR A 252 -12.95 5.78 22.07
CA THR A 252 -12.58 6.25 23.41
C THR A 252 -11.51 7.35 23.36
N PHE A 253 -10.53 7.22 22.45
CA PHE A 253 -9.53 8.25 22.20
C PHE A 253 -10.17 9.52 21.64
N ASN A 254 -11.04 9.41 20.64
CA ASN A 254 -11.74 10.55 20.06
C ASN A 254 -12.65 11.28 21.06
N GLU A 255 -13.30 10.55 21.97
CA GLU A 255 -14.08 11.15 23.07
C GLU A 255 -13.21 11.76 24.19
N GLY A 256 -11.92 11.40 24.26
CA GLY A 256 -11.03 11.78 25.35
C GLY A 256 -11.38 11.14 26.69
N SER A 257 -12.05 9.99 26.71
CA SER A 257 -12.56 9.38 27.95
C SER A 257 -11.52 8.47 28.62
N ILE A 258 -10.78 9.02 29.57
CA ILE A 258 -9.72 8.29 30.31
C ILE A 258 -10.29 7.11 31.13
N GLY A 259 -11.50 7.24 31.67
CA GLY A 259 -12.12 6.14 32.43
C GLY A 259 -12.45 4.90 31.58
N LYS A 260 -12.88 5.09 30.33
CA LYS A 260 -13.10 3.97 29.40
C LYS A 260 -11.78 3.36 28.92
N PHE A 261 -10.73 4.18 28.77
CA PHE A 261 -9.39 3.71 28.44
C PHE A 261 -8.81 2.81 29.53
N GLU A 262 -8.94 3.19 30.79
CA GLU A 262 -8.53 2.36 31.93
C GLU A 262 -9.31 1.03 32.00
N ALA A 263 -10.60 1.05 31.62
CA ALA A 263 -11.40 -0.18 31.54
C ALA A 263 -10.94 -1.13 30.42
N LEU A 264 -10.32 -0.60 29.36
CA LEU A 264 -9.73 -1.37 28.27
C LEU A 264 -8.27 -1.76 28.53
N ALA A 265 -7.61 -1.19 29.55
CA ALA A 265 -6.23 -1.50 29.99
C ALA A 265 -5.91 -3.01 30.12
N PRO A 266 -6.83 -3.88 30.58
CA PRO A 266 -6.59 -5.32 30.66
C PRO A 266 -6.43 -6.04 29.32
N LEU A 267 -6.80 -5.42 28.19
CA LEU A 267 -6.71 -6.00 26.85
C LEU A 267 -5.37 -5.68 26.15
N PHE A 268 -4.64 -4.68 26.62
CA PHE A 268 -3.33 -4.28 26.09
C PHE A 268 -2.25 -5.39 26.14
N PRO A 269 -2.24 -6.32 27.11
CA PRO A 269 -1.29 -7.44 27.11
C PRO A 269 -1.48 -8.42 25.93
N GLN A 270 -2.58 -8.33 25.18
CA GLN A 270 -2.77 -9.12 23.95
C GLN A 270 -1.82 -8.68 22.84
N GLU A 271 -1.39 -7.40 22.84
CA GLU A 271 -0.44 -6.84 21.89
C GLU A 271 0.76 -6.24 22.63
N ARG A 272 1.89 -6.95 22.59
CA ARG A 272 3.16 -6.51 23.23
C ARG A 272 3.57 -5.10 22.81
N ILE A 273 3.32 -4.73 21.55
CA ILE A 273 3.68 -3.42 20.98
C ILE A 273 2.94 -2.27 21.70
N LEU A 274 1.68 -2.48 22.09
CA LEU A 274 0.90 -1.46 22.82
C LEU A 274 1.25 -1.46 24.31
N GLN A 275 1.60 -2.60 24.88
CA GLN A 275 2.06 -2.70 26.26
C GLN A 275 3.39 -1.95 26.47
N ASP A 276 4.35 -2.13 25.57
CA ASP A 276 5.65 -1.45 25.63
C ASP A 276 5.49 0.08 25.51
N ASN A 277 4.48 0.52 24.74
CA ASN A 277 4.17 1.93 24.51
C ASN A 277 3.03 2.48 25.40
N TYR A 278 2.66 1.79 26.49
CA TYR A 278 1.53 2.18 27.33
C TYR A 278 1.67 3.61 27.92
N ALA A 279 2.88 3.97 28.37
CA ALA A 279 3.16 5.31 28.89
C ALA A 279 2.91 6.41 27.83
N PHE A 280 3.23 6.12 26.57
CA PHE A 280 2.99 7.02 25.46
C PHE A 280 1.50 7.15 25.15
N LEU A 281 0.76 6.04 25.10
CA LEU A 281 -0.69 6.05 24.89
C LEU A 281 -1.45 6.81 25.98
N ARG A 282 -1.01 6.67 27.23
CA ARG A 282 -1.57 7.42 28.35
C ARG A 282 -1.33 8.93 28.21
N GLN A 283 -0.13 9.34 27.81
CA GLN A 283 0.13 10.75 27.52
C GLN A 283 -0.74 11.25 26.36
N LYS A 284 -0.88 10.44 25.31
CA LYS A 284 -1.66 10.79 24.13
C LYS A 284 -3.16 10.96 24.42
N ILE A 285 -3.78 10.08 25.21
CA ILE A 285 -5.19 10.24 25.57
C ILE A 285 -5.42 11.49 26.45
N CYS A 286 -4.46 11.83 27.32
CA CYS A 286 -4.55 13.06 28.10
C CYS A 286 -4.46 14.32 27.22
N LEU A 287 -3.56 14.32 26.21
CA LEU A 287 -3.49 15.39 25.23
C LEU A 287 -4.78 15.50 24.40
N MET A 288 -5.36 14.37 24.00
CA MET A 288 -6.64 14.37 23.30
C MET A 288 -7.80 14.87 24.15
N ALA A 289 -7.88 14.45 25.41
CA ALA A 289 -8.88 14.94 26.35
C ALA A 289 -8.77 16.47 26.54
N LEU A 290 -7.54 16.99 26.59
CA LEU A 290 -7.28 18.43 26.63
C LEU A 290 -7.78 19.13 25.34
N ILE A 291 -7.42 18.63 24.16
CA ILE A 291 -7.84 19.19 22.87
C ILE A 291 -9.35 19.21 22.76
N GLU A 292 -10.00 18.09 23.06
CA GLU A 292 -11.46 17.94 22.99
C GLU A 292 -12.17 18.85 23.99
N SER A 293 -11.60 19.05 25.19
CA SER A 293 -12.13 20.01 26.16
C SER A 293 -12.00 21.46 25.69
N ILE A 294 -10.90 21.81 25.01
CA ILE A 294 -10.74 23.12 24.37
C ILE A 294 -11.77 23.30 23.24
N PHE A 295 -11.98 22.27 22.40
CA PHE A 295 -12.92 22.31 21.27
C PHE A 295 -14.38 22.40 21.71
N LYS A 296 -14.76 21.75 22.82
CA LYS A 296 -16.11 21.82 23.40
C LYS A 296 -16.45 23.19 24.00
N ARG A 297 -15.46 24.04 24.28
CA ARG A 297 -15.66 25.37 24.87
C ARG A 297 -15.71 26.44 23.78
N GLU A 298 -16.66 27.37 23.89
CA GLU A 298 -16.83 28.46 22.94
C GLU A 298 -15.59 29.38 22.86
N ALA A 299 -15.32 29.92 21.66
CA ALA A 299 -14.12 30.68 21.33
C ALA A 299 -13.83 31.91 22.22
N GLY A 300 -14.82 32.38 23.00
CA GLY A 300 -14.68 33.51 23.91
C GLY A 300 -14.05 33.19 25.28
N ASN A 301 -13.87 31.92 25.66
CA ASN A 301 -13.40 31.55 27.01
C ASN A 301 -12.36 30.41 26.97
N ARG A 302 -11.32 30.57 26.13
CA ARG A 302 -10.22 29.60 25.97
C ARG A 302 -9.22 29.57 27.13
N THR A 303 -9.39 30.40 28.16
CA THR A 303 -8.57 30.37 29.38
C THR A 303 -9.03 29.26 30.31
N MET A 304 -8.19 28.23 30.48
CA MET A 304 -8.41 27.15 31.43
C MET A 304 -7.58 27.33 32.69
N SER A 305 -8.15 26.97 33.84
CA SER A 305 -7.37 26.82 35.06
C SER A 305 -6.71 25.44 35.08
N PHE A 306 -5.51 25.34 35.64
CA PHE A 306 -4.81 24.05 35.79
C PHE A 306 -5.61 23.04 36.62
N GLN A 307 -6.47 23.49 37.54
CA GLN A 307 -7.35 22.63 38.32
C GLN A 307 -8.42 21.97 37.44
N THR A 308 -9.03 22.72 36.54
CA THR A 308 -10.05 22.17 35.62
C THR A 308 -9.45 21.14 34.67
N ILE A 309 -8.22 21.39 34.19
CA ILE A 309 -7.51 20.43 33.35
C ILE A 309 -7.11 19.18 34.15
N ALA A 310 -6.66 19.35 35.41
CA ALA A 310 -6.31 18.23 36.29
C ALA A 310 -7.52 17.32 36.58
N GLU A 311 -8.70 17.90 36.80
CA GLU A 311 -9.96 17.16 37.02
C GLU A 311 -10.40 16.38 35.76
N GLU A 312 -10.31 16.99 34.58
CA GLU A 312 -10.69 16.35 33.31
C GLU A 312 -9.67 15.29 32.86
N THR A 313 -8.37 15.55 33.04
CA THR A 313 -7.30 14.62 32.65
C THR A 313 -6.97 13.58 33.72
N ARG A 314 -7.56 13.69 34.92
CA ARG A 314 -7.26 12.85 36.10
C ARG A 314 -5.76 12.75 36.39
N LEU A 315 -5.03 13.83 36.15
CA LEU A 315 -3.59 13.93 36.42
C LEU A 315 -3.30 14.93 37.54
N PRO A 316 -2.22 14.71 38.31
CA PRO A 316 -1.78 15.69 39.29
C PRO A 316 -1.39 17.00 38.59
N ILE A 317 -1.60 18.12 39.28
CA ILE A 317 -1.42 19.47 38.75
C ILE A 317 -0.01 19.68 38.18
N ASP A 318 1.01 19.04 38.77
CA ASP A 318 2.41 19.11 38.30
C ASP A 318 2.61 18.46 36.91
N GLU A 319 1.90 17.39 36.60
CA GLU A 319 1.98 16.73 35.28
C GLU A 319 1.18 17.47 34.21
N VAL A 320 0.16 18.24 34.62
CA VAL A 320 -0.63 19.08 33.71
C VAL A 320 0.23 20.15 33.07
N GLU A 321 1.13 20.78 33.83
CA GLU A 321 2.04 21.80 33.29
C GLU A 321 2.96 21.23 32.20
N HIS A 322 3.54 20.05 32.47
CA HIS A 322 4.37 19.34 31.50
C HIS A 322 3.60 18.90 30.24
N LEU A 323 2.32 18.53 30.38
CA LEU A 323 1.46 18.19 29.26
C LEU A 323 1.13 19.41 28.39
N VAL A 324 0.80 20.55 29.00
CA VAL A 324 0.53 21.79 28.26
C VAL A 324 1.78 22.27 27.52
N MET A 325 2.96 22.19 28.15
CA MET A 325 4.23 22.49 27.48
C MET A 325 4.51 21.55 26.31
N LYS A 326 4.20 20.26 26.43
CA LYS A 326 4.30 19.30 25.33
C LYS A 326 3.30 19.60 24.21
N ALA A 327 2.04 19.90 24.54
CA ALA A 327 1.01 20.24 23.55
C ALA A 327 1.41 21.45 22.69
N LEU A 328 1.98 22.48 23.33
CA LEU A 328 2.52 23.67 22.65
C LEU A 328 3.74 23.34 21.77
N ARG A 329 4.58 22.39 22.17
CA ARG A 329 5.75 21.96 21.39
C ARG A 329 5.38 21.17 20.13
N PHE A 330 4.24 20.49 20.14
CA PHE A 330 3.77 19.69 18.99
C PHE A 330 3.02 20.52 17.94
N ASP A 331 2.96 21.86 18.06
CA ASP A 331 2.24 22.76 17.14
C ASP A 331 0.81 22.24 16.85
N LEU A 332 0.05 22.03 17.92
CA LEU A 332 -1.38 21.69 17.87
C LEU A 332 -2.27 22.91 17.53
N SER A 333 -1.76 23.84 16.71
CA SER A 333 -2.43 25.08 16.30
C SER A 333 -3.31 24.91 15.07
#